data_AF-A0A6V7J561-F1
#
_entry.id   AF-A0A6V7J561-F1
#
_cell.length_a   1.000
_cell.length_b   1.000
_cell.length_c   1.000
_cell.angle_alpha   90.00
_cell.angle_beta   90.00
_cell.angle_gamma   90.00
#
_symmetry.space_group_name_H-M   'P 1'
#
loop_
_entity.id
_entity.type
_entity.pdbx_description
1 polymer ?
#
loop_
_entity_poly.entity_id
_entity_poly.type
_entity_poly.pdbx_seq_one_letter_code
_entity_poly.pdbx_strand_id
1 'polypeptide(L)'
;SLRYGIKLVGMEEETPAVTLIDDGGKRKTELEYLTPSLSGSAGNGSLDRPAPRLLEPLFKGELGVVASGQSGLTVKGRLVQRPVAEAKDTPAPFLLRSARGAGTVGLIWLAIDADCVLSYELEIGGLPEEFEGKEEDQPTLRLYLETMPFPAQGAPVSRRLLEEFHGNVLEGSVAGLSAIELYRIDSGIGFLEVTAVNKNVSTKLLKEQFKTRAPLSCLPHYADNDVASVMVYSLHPSSAEIETASCFHETRFYEEGTQWTAKSDPCLMCHCFRGVAKCDAVPCPPMNCPLNRLVKPPAGHCCPICL
;
A
#
# COMPACT_ATOMS: atom_id res chain seq x y z
N SER A 1 -25.54 -20.25 3.49
CA SER A 1 -25.70 -18.91 4.10
C SER A 1 -24.83 -17.94 3.32
N LEU A 2 -25.25 -16.68 3.21
CA LEU A 2 -24.47 -15.65 2.53
C LEU A 2 -23.61 -14.93 3.57
N ARG A 3 -22.28 -15.02 3.45
CA ARG A 3 -21.35 -14.33 4.35
C ARG A 3 -20.92 -13.02 3.70
N TYR A 4 -20.80 -11.97 4.48
CA TYR A 4 -20.39 -10.67 3.98
C TYR A 4 -19.46 -9.95 4.97
N GLY A 5 -18.60 -9.10 4.44
CA GLY A 5 -17.81 -8.13 5.18
C GLY A 5 -18.03 -6.74 4.58
N ILE A 6 -18.28 -5.76 5.43
CA ILE A 6 -18.53 -4.36 5.03
C ILE A 6 -17.45 -3.50 5.66
N LYS A 7 -16.90 -2.60 4.85
CA LYS A 7 -16.01 -1.53 5.28
C LYS A 7 -16.41 -0.24 4.59
N LEU A 8 -16.86 0.73 5.37
CA LEU A 8 -17.24 2.07 4.91
C LEU A 8 -16.05 3.01 5.05
N VAL A 9 -15.84 3.86 4.05
CA VAL A 9 -14.75 4.84 4.01
C VAL A 9 -15.37 6.23 3.88
N GLY A 10 -14.88 7.20 4.66
CA GLY A 10 -15.43 8.55 4.73
C GLY A 10 -16.66 8.69 5.64
N MET A 11 -16.94 7.66 6.45
CA MET A 11 -18.05 7.60 7.42
C MET A 11 -17.56 7.06 8.77
N GLU A 12 -16.27 7.17 9.06
CA GLU A 12 -15.61 6.61 10.26
C GLU A 12 -16.07 7.25 11.56
N GLU A 13 -16.46 8.53 11.53
CA GLU A 13 -16.94 9.28 12.69
C GLU A 13 -18.47 9.24 12.85
N GLU A 14 -19.17 8.56 11.95
CA GLU A 14 -20.63 8.46 11.97
C GLU A 14 -21.10 7.09 12.45
N THR A 15 -22.39 6.99 12.78
CA THR A 15 -23.10 5.70 12.95
C THR A 15 -23.93 5.44 11.68
N PRO A 16 -23.32 4.90 10.60
CA PRO A 16 -24.01 4.74 9.33
C PRO A 16 -25.08 3.65 9.41
N ALA A 17 -26.21 3.91 8.77
CA ALA A 17 -27.24 2.91 8.54
C ALA A 17 -26.98 2.21 7.20
N VAL A 18 -26.81 0.89 7.20
CA VAL A 18 -26.57 0.09 6.00
C VAL A 18 -27.73 -0.87 5.74
N THR A 19 -28.29 -0.81 4.55
CA THR A 19 -29.47 -1.59 4.15
C THR A 19 -29.28 -2.21 2.76
N LEU A 20 -29.72 -3.46 2.60
CA LEU A 20 -29.87 -4.09 1.29
C LEU A 20 -31.19 -3.65 0.66
N ILE A 21 -31.14 -3.30 -0.62
CA ILE A 21 -32.30 -2.85 -1.38
C ILE A 21 -32.48 -3.66 -2.66
N ASP A 22 -33.72 -3.81 -3.11
CA ASP A 22 -34.07 -4.20 -4.47
C ASP A 22 -34.16 -2.95 -5.36
N ASP A 23 -33.31 -2.86 -6.38
CA ASP A 23 -33.28 -1.76 -7.36
C ASP A 23 -33.93 -2.13 -8.70
N GLY A 24 -34.57 -3.30 -8.82
CA GLY A 24 -35.22 -3.76 -10.06
C GLY A 24 -36.59 -3.13 -10.35
N GLY A 25 -37.22 -2.55 -9.34
CA GLY A 25 -38.57 -1.96 -9.42
C GLY A 25 -38.60 -0.44 -9.58
N LYS A 26 -39.79 0.11 -9.90
CA LYS A 26 -40.03 1.57 -9.89
C LYS A 26 -39.86 2.21 -8.51
N ARG A 27 -39.97 1.41 -7.44
CA ARG A 27 -39.73 1.81 -6.05
C ARG A 27 -38.63 0.90 -5.51
N LYS A 28 -37.67 1.52 -4.83
CA LYS A 28 -36.61 0.78 -4.13
C LYS A 28 -37.21 0.14 -2.89
N THR A 29 -37.04 -1.16 -2.76
CA THR A 29 -37.64 -1.93 -1.66
C THR A 29 -36.54 -2.31 -0.69
N GLU A 30 -36.67 -1.94 0.59
CA GLU A 30 -35.71 -2.38 1.61
C GLU A 30 -35.92 -3.86 1.92
N LEU A 31 -34.84 -4.63 1.84
CA LEU A 31 -34.88 -6.09 1.98
C LEU A 31 -34.36 -6.54 3.34
N GLU A 32 -33.21 -6.02 3.76
CA GLU A 32 -32.49 -6.45 4.96
C GLU A 32 -31.67 -5.30 5.56
N TYR A 33 -31.69 -5.17 6.89
CA TYR A 33 -30.96 -4.13 7.62
C TYR A 33 -29.66 -4.69 8.20
N LEU A 34 -28.52 -4.24 7.67
CA LEU A 34 -27.19 -4.78 7.99
C LEU A 34 -26.47 -4.01 9.10
N THR A 35 -26.95 -2.83 9.50
CA THR A 35 -26.35 -2.01 10.56
C THR A 35 -26.04 -2.74 11.87
N PRO A 36 -26.87 -3.69 12.37
CA PRO A 36 -26.55 -4.41 13.61
C PRO A 36 -25.26 -5.22 13.55
N SER A 37 -24.76 -5.54 12.34
CA SER A 37 -23.49 -6.25 12.13
C SER A 37 -22.26 -5.32 12.10
N LEU A 38 -22.46 -4.00 12.15
CA LEU A 38 -21.38 -3.01 12.13
C LEU A 38 -20.89 -2.68 13.54
N SER A 39 -19.58 -2.57 13.67
CA SER A 39 -18.89 -1.95 14.80
C SER A 39 -18.17 -0.71 14.27
N GLY A 40 -18.81 0.46 14.41
CA GLY A 40 -18.36 1.70 13.76
C GLY A 40 -18.58 1.62 12.24
N SER A 41 -17.51 1.80 11.45
CA SER A 41 -17.56 1.80 9.98
C SER A 41 -17.23 0.45 9.33
N ALA A 42 -16.99 -0.61 10.11
CA ALA A 42 -16.71 -1.94 9.58
C ALA A 42 -17.49 -3.03 10.32
N GLY A 43 -17.79 -4.13 9.64
CA GLY A 43 -18.56 -5.22 10.22
C GLY A 43 -18.60 -6.47 9.35
N ASN A 44 -18.70 -7.62 9.99
CA ASN A 44 -18.84 -8.91 9.32
C ASN A 44 -20.16 -9.54 9.76
N GLY A 45 -20.85 -10.21 8.85
CA GLY A 45 -22.11 -10.85 9.16
C GLY A 45 -22.42 -12.02 8.24
N SER A 46 -23.53 -12.70 8.56
CA SER A 46 -24.05 -13.78 7.75
C SER A 46 -25.57 -13.74 7.68
N LEU A 47 -26.09 -13.89 6.47
CA LEU A 47 -27.51 -14.11 6.22
C LEU A 47 -27.76 -15.61 6.10
N ASP A 48 -28.31 -16.21 7.15
CA ASP A 48 -28.68 -17.61 7.17
C ASP A 48 -30.02 -17.80 6.46
N ARG A 49 -30.06 -18.73 5.49
CA ARG A 49 -31.22 -19.00 4.63
C ARG A 49 -31.81 -17.70 4.03
N PRO A 50 -31.07 -17.03 3.13
CA PRO A 50 -31.55 -15.80 2.51
C PRO A 50 -32.92 -16.05 1.88
N ALA A 51 -33.89 -15.20 2.24
CA ALA A 51 -35.25 -15.34 1.75
C ALA A 51 -35.28 -15.22 0.20
N PRO A 52 -36.21 -15.88 -0.52
CA PRO A 52 -36.28 -15.79 -1.99
C PRO A 52 -36.31 -14.35 -2.53
N ARG A 53 -36.92 -13.42 -1.77
CA ARG A 53 -36.94 -11.97 -2.03
C ARG A 53 -35.57 -11.29 -2.13
N LEU A 54 -34.51 -11.88 -1.57
CA LEU A 54 -33.12 -11.41 -1.70
C LEU A 54 -32.40 -12.08 -2.88
N LEU A 55 -32.70 -13.35 -3.12
CA LEU A 55 -32.02 -14.15 -4.14
C LEU A 55 -32.41 -13.72 -5.55
N GLU A 56 -33.69 -13.43 -5.79
CA GLU A 56 -34.15 -13.03 -7.12
C GLU A 56 -33.51 -11.72 -7.63
N PRO A 57 -33.48 -10.62 -6.84
CA PRO A 57 -32.73 -9.42 -7.23
C PRO A 57 -31.23 -9.70 -7.36
N LEU A 58 -30.65 -10.52 -6.48
CA LEU A 58 -29.23 -10.87 -6.57
C LEU A 58 -28.89 -11.53 -7.91
N PHE A 59 -29.70 -12.50 -8.38
CA PHE A 59 -29.50 -13.18 -9.67
C PHE A 59 -29.79 -12.31 -10.89
N LYS A 60 -30.65 -11.31 -10.76
CA LYS A 60 -30.85 -10.27 -11.77
C LYS A 60 -29.78 -9.15 -11.69
N GLY A 61 -28.87 -9.24 -10.72
CA GLY A 61 -27.93 -8.22 -10.32
C GLY A 61 -28.58 -7.00 -9.65
N GLU A 62 -29.90 -6.90 -9.57
CA GLU A 62 -30.67 -5.74 -9.07
C GLU A 62 -30.54 -5.49 -7.56
N LEU A 63 -29.83 -6.37 -6.84
CA LEU A 63 -29.58 -6.19 -5.42
C LEU A 63 -28.57 -5.05 -5.20
N GLY A 64 -28.96 -4.04 -4.44
CA GLY A 64 -28.12 -2.90 -4.07
C GLY A 64 -27.81 -2.82 -2.58
N VAL A 65 -26.81 -2.02 -2.24
CA VAL A 65 -26.46 -1.63 -0.88
C VAL A 65 -26.54 -0.12 -0.77
N VAL A 66 -27.20 0.36 0.28
CA VAL A 66 -27.24 1.79 0.63
C VAL A 66 -26.65 1.96 2.01
N ALA A 67 -25.67 2.85 2.13
CA ALA A 67 -25.14 3.32 3.41
C ALA A 67 -25.49 4.80 3.58
N SER A 68 -26.16 5.13 4.68
CA SER A 68 -26.68 6.47 4.95
C SER A 68 -26.08 7.00 6.24
N GLY A 69 -25.50 8.19 6.15
CA GLY A 69 -24.87 8.91 7.23
C GLY A 69 -25.82 9.91 7.90
N GLN A 70 -25.49 10.32 9.14
CA GLN A 70 -26.27 11.32 9.86
C GLN A 70 -26.12 12.71 9.24
N SER A 71 -25.00 12.98 8.57
CA SER A 71 -24.72 14.24 7.87
C SER A 71 -25.44 14.35 6.51
N GLY A 72 -26.29 13.37 6.16
CA GLY A 72 -26.98 13.29 4.86
C GLY A 72 -26.14 12.66 3.74
N LEU A 73 -24.89 12.28 4.02
CA LEU A 73 -24.05 11.54 3.08
C LEU A 73 -24.69 10.17 2.80
N THR A 74 -24.91 9.86 1.53
CA THR A 74 -25.48 8.56 1.14
C THR A 74 -24.60 7.92 0.08
N VAL A 75 -24.09 6.73 0.37
CA VAL A 75 -23.33 5.90 -0.57
C VAL A 75 -24.25 4.78 -1.08
N LYS A 76 -24.24 4.55 -2.40
CA LYS A 76 -25.05 3.52 -3.05
C LYS A 76 -24.16 2.69 -3.95
N GLY A 77 -24.35 1.37 -3.90
CA GLY A 77 -23.66 0.42 -4.76
C GLY A 77 -24.58 -0.71 -5.16
N ARG A 78 -24.18 -1.46 -6.20
CA ARG A 78 -24.89 -2.64 -6.68
C ARG A 78 -24.03 -3.88 -6.41
N LEU A 79 -24.65 -4.96 -5.96
CA LEU A 79 -23.98 -6.24 -5.78
C LEU A 79 -23.89 -6.93 -7.15
N VAL A 80 -22.67 -7.21 -7.56
CA VAL A 80 -22.39 -7.90 -8.82
C VAL A 80 -21.97 -9.33 -8.50
N GLN A 81 -22.61 -10.30 -9.16
CA GLN A 81 -22.17 -11.69 -9.09
C GLN A 81 -20.98 -11.88 -10.01
N ARG A 82 -19.93 -12.56 -9.53
CA ARG A 82 -18.74 -12.83 -10.35
C ARG A 82 -18.24 -14.26 -10.11
N PRO A 83 -17.98 -15.05 -11.17
CA PRO A 83 -17.28 -16.32 -11.03
C PRO A 83 -15.84 -16.07 -10.54
N VAL A 84 -15.36 -16.99 -9.70
CA VAL A 84 -14.12 -16.85 -8.93
C VAL A 84 -12.99 -17.65 -9.62
N ALA A 85 -11.83 -17.02 -9.83
CA ALA A 85 -10.57 -17.65 -10.27
C ALA A 85 -9.57 -17.65 -9.10
N GLU A 86 -8.38 -18.26 -9.22
CA GLU A 86 -7.42 -18.41 -8.10
C GLU A 86 -7.06 -17.10 -7.38
N ALA A 87 -6.83 -15.99 -8.11
CA ALA A 87 -6.61 -14.69 -7.49
C ALA A 87 -7.79 -14.27 -6.61
N LYS A 88 -9.02 -14.56 -7.06
CA LYS A 88 -10.28 -14.29 -6.34
C LYS A 88 -10.61 -15.33 -5.26
N ASP A 89 -9.91 -16.47 -5.18
CA ASP A 89 -10.02 -17.42 -4.06
C ASP A 89 -9.40 -16.85 -2.76
N THR A 90 -8.69 -15.71 -2.85
CA THR A 90 -8.33 -14.96 -1.65
C THR A 90 -9.56 -14.43 -0.93
N PRO A 91 -9.57 -14.47 0.43
CA PRO A 91 -10.78 -14.29 1.23
C PRO A 91 -11.44 -12.91 1.09
N ALA A 92 -10.69 -11.86 0.78
CA ALA A 92 -11.22 -10.51 0.53
C ALA A 92 -10.24 -9.70 -0.33
N PRO A 93 -10.74 -8.82 -1.23
CA PRO A 93 -9.89 -7.89 -1.97
C PRO A 93 -9.27 -6.83 -1.07
N PHE A 94 -8.13 -6.28 -1.50
CA PHE A 94 -7.58 -5.06 -0.95
C PHE A 94 -8.28 -3.85 -1.55
N LEU A 95 -8.62 -2.88 -0.71
CA LEU A 95 -9.26 -1.63 -1.12
C LEU A 95 -8.20 -0.57 -1.40
N LEU A 96 -7.97 -0.26 -2.67
CA LEU A 96 -7.11 0.85 -3.09
C LEU A 96 -7.85 2.18 -2.93
N ARG A 97 -7.22 3.14 -2.24
CA ARG A 97 -7.84 4.42 -1.88
C ARG A 97 -7.25 5.58 -2.65
N SER A 98 -8.12 6.54 -2.99
CA SER A 98 -7.70 7.82 -3.56
C SER A 98 -7.02 8.70 -2.51
N ALA A 99 -5.84 9.23 -2.85
CA ALA A 99 -5.14 10.20 -2.01
C ALA A 99 -5.75 11.61 -2.07
N ARG A 100 -6.57 11.91 -3.09
CA ARG A 100 -7.12 13.27 -3.37
C ARG A 100 -8.58 13.46 -2.95
N GLY A 101 -9.20 12.47 -2.29
CA GLY A 101 -10.59 12.54 -1.83
C GLY A 101 -11.53 11.56 -2.52
N ALA A 102 -12.76 11.51 -2.03
CA ALA A 102 -13.76 10.49 -2.31
C ALA A 102 -14.30 10.53 -3.75
N GLY A 103 -14.37 9.37 -4.39
CA GLY A 103 -14.96 9.19 -5.72
C GLY A 103 -14.46 7.92 -6.39
N THR A 104 -13.14 7.86 -6.61
CA THR A 104 -12.47 6.70 -7.21
C THR A 104 -11.99 5.73 -6.13
N VAL A 105 -12.33 4.45 -6.28
CA VAL A 105 -11.91 3.35 -5.41
C VAL A 105 -11.47 2.18 -6.27
N GLY A 106 -10.48 1.42 -5.82
CA GLY A 106 -10.07 0.18 -6.49
C GLY A 106 -10.26 -1.02 -5.58
N LEU A 107 -10.69 -2.14 -6.12
CA LEU A 107 -10.65 -3.44 -5.47
C LEU A 107 -9.63 -4.30 -6.20
N ILE A 108 -8.67 -4.87 -5.47
CA ILE A 108 -7.67 -5.75 -6.06
C ILE A 108 -7.57 -7.08 -5.33
N TRP A 109 -7.65 -8.16 -6.08
CA TRP A 109 -7.42 -9.53 -5.63
C TRP A 109 -6.01 -9.95 -6.03
N LEU A 110 -5.34 -10.72 -5.17
CA LEU A 110 -3.93 -11.06 -5.32
C LEU A 110 -3.68 -12.48 -4.82
N ALA A 111 -3.07 -13.34 -5.62
CA ALA A 111 -2.63 -14.66 -5.19
C ALA A 111 -1.21 -14.95 -5.68
N ILE A 112 -0.44 -15.65 -4.86
CA ILE A 112 0.87 -16.19 -5.24
C ILE A 112 0.72 -17.71 -5.29
N ASP A 113 0.99 -18.29 -6.44
CA ASP A 113 0.88 -19.74 -6.67
C ASP A 113 2.18 -20.49 -6.31
N ALA A 114 2.17 -21.81 -6.51
CA ALA A 114 3.30 -22.69 -6.21
C ALA A 114 4.51 -22.46 -7.14
N ASP A 115 4.29 -21.84 -8.31
CA ASP A 115 5.32 -21.45 -9.27
C ASP A 115 5.86 -20.03 -8.98
N CYS A 116 5.47 -19.45 -7.85
CA CYS A 116 5.87 -18.13 -7.38
C CYS A 116 5.44 -16.99 -8.31
N VAL A 117 4.34 -17.18 -9.04
CA VAL A 117 3.73 -16.17 -9.90
C VAL A 117 2.71 -15.39 -9.09
N LEU A 118 2.78 -14.05 -9.14
CA LEU A 118 1.78 -13.18 -8.53
C LEU A 118 0.70 -12.88 -9.57
N SER A 119 -0.48 -13.44 -9.37
CA SER A 119 -1.68 -13.16 -10.16
C SER A 119 -2.50 -12.07 -9.50
N TYR A 120 -2.99 -11.12 -10.30
CA TYR A 120 -3.74 -9.97 -9.82
C TYR A 120 -4.96 -9.67 -10.69
N GLU A 121 -6.00 -9.16 -10.03
CA GLU A 121 -7.19 -8.69 -10.70
C GLU A 121 -7.68 -7.42 -10.04
N LEU A 122 -7.76 -6.33 -10.79
CA LEU A 122 -8.10 -5.00 -10.33
C LEU A 122 -9.40 -4.55 -10.99
N GLU A 123 -10.29 -3.97 -10.18
CA GLU A 123 -11.50 -3.30 -10.63
C GLU A 123 -11.57 -1.90 -10.01
N ILE A 124 -11.79 -0.88 -10.83
CA ILE A 124 -11.83 0.51 -10.41
C ILE A 124 -13.26 1.04 -10.55
N GLY A 125 -13.83 1.51 -9.45
CA GLY A 125 -15.10 2.21 -9.42
C GLY A 125 -14.91 3.73 -9.36
N GLY A 126 -15.82 4.48 -9.98
CA GLY A 126 -15.85 5.94 -9.88
C GLY A 126 -14.69 6.64 -10.60
N LEU A 127 -14.28 6.10 -11.76
CA LEU A 127 -13.39 6.84 -12.67
C LEU A 127 -14.15 8.06 -13.24
N PRO A 128 -13.48 9.22 -13.39
CA PRO A 128 -14.09 10.39 -14.03
C PRO A 128 -14.48 10.13 -15.49
N GLU A 129 -15.41 10.92 -16.03
CA GLU A 129 -15.92 10.79 -17.42
C GLU A 129 -14.82 10.85 -18.49
N GLU A 130 -13.65 11.44 -18.17
CA GLU A 130 -12.47 11.44 -19.05
C GLU A 130 -11.95 10.04 -19.40
N PHE A 131 -12.32 9.02 -18.60
CA PHE A 131 -11.99 7.61 -18.83
C PHE A 131 -13.10 6.83 -19.57
N GLU A 132 -14.25 7.45 -19.87
CA GLU A 132 -15.38 6.80 -20.56
C GLU A 132 -15.41 7.10 -22.08
N GLY A 133 -14.45 7.88 -22.59
CA GLY A 133 -14.33 8.28 -24.00
C GLY A 133 -13.83 7.18 -24.95
N LYS A 134 -13.42 7.55 -26.17
CA LYS A 134 -12.75 6.60 -27.09
C LYS A 134 -11.34 6.30 -26.57
N GLU A 135 -10.87 5.07 -26.77
CA GLU A 135 -9.57 4.59 -26.27
C GLU A 135 -8.38 5.49 -26.64
N GLU A 136 -8.39 6.14 -27.82
CA GLU A 136 -7.34 7.09 -28.27
C GLU A 136 -7.25 8.37 -27.43
N ASP A 137 -8.35 8.81 -26.80
CA ASP A 137 -8.42 10.01 -25.97
C ASP A 137 -8.35 9.68 -24.46
N GLN A 138 -8.45 8.40 -24.09
CA GLN A 138 -8.45 7.98 -22.70
C GLN A 138 -7.05 8.08 -22.08
N PRO A 139 -6.93 8.49 -20.81
CA PRO A 139 -5.69 8.38 -20.08
C PRO A 139 -5.28 6.91 -19.92
N THR A 140 -4.01 6.60 -20.17
CA THR A 140 -3.48 5.25 -19.92
C THR A 140 -3.28 5.06 -18.42
N LEU A 141 -3.81 3.96 -17.87
CA LEU A 141 -3.60 3.59 -16.48
C LEU A 141 -2.38 2.67 -16.35
N ARG A 142 -1.70 2.74 -15.20
CA ARG A 142 -0.55 1.92 -14.88
C ARG A 142 -0.67 1.36 -13.48
N LEU A 143 -0.51 0.05 -13.33
CA LEU A 143 -0.43 -0.61 -12.03
C LEU A 143 1.04 -0.85 -11.65
N TYR A 144 1.45 -0.37 -10.49
CA TYR A 144 2.79 -0.56 -9.95
C TYR A 144 2.77 -1.40 -8.68
N LEU A 145 3.74 -2.30 -8.56
CA LEU A 145 4.14 -2.96 -7.33
C LEU A 145 5.31 -2.20 -6.73
N GLU A 146 5.14 -1.74 -5.50
CA GLU A 146 6.19 -1.08 -4.72
C GLU A 146 6.55 -1.94 -3.48
N THR A 147 7.83 -2.13 -3.23
CA THR A 147 8.32 -2.76 -2.00
C THR A 147 9.44 -1.93 -1.39
N MET A 148 9.64 -2.06 -0.08
CA MET A 148 10.74 -1.42 0.64
C MET A 148 11.41 -2.44 1.56
N PRO A 149 12.71 -2.26 1.90
CA PRO A 149 13.42 -3.20 2.77
C PRO A 149 12.75 -3.37 4.14
N PHE A 150 12.38 -2.26 4.78
CA PHE A 150 11.58 -2.20 6.01
C PHE A 150 11.06 -0.77 6.24
N PRO A 151 10.01 -0.58 7.05
CA PRO A 151 9.41 0.73 7.28
C PRO A 151 10.35 1.65 8.07
N ALA A 152 10.93 2.66 7.40
CA ALA A 152 11.71 3.72 8.05
C ALA A 152 11.69 5.01 7.23
N GLN A 153 12.06 6.14 7.86
CA GLN A 153 12.10 7.43 7.17
C GLN A 153 13.12 7.40 6.03
N GLY A 154 12.72 7.82 4.83
CA GLY A 154 13.58 7.85 3.64
C GLY A 154 13.89 6.48 3.05
N ALA A 155 13.23 5.41 3.52
CA ALA A 155 13.45 4.06 3.03
C ALA A 155 13.26 4.01 1.52
N PRO A 156 14.20 3.39 0.81
CA PRO A 156 14.14 3.37 -0.63
C PRO A 156 13.02 2.43 -1.08
N VAL A 157 12.32 2.83 -2.14
CA VAL A 157 11.18 2.09 -2.66
C VAL A 157 11.58 1.48 -4.00
N SER A 158 11.65 0.15 -4.06
CA SER A 158 11.73 -0.58 -5.31
C SER A 158 10.36 -0.52 -5.98
N ARG A 159 10.31 -0.09 -7.23
CA ARG A 159 9.05 0.12 -7.97
C ARG A 159 9.08 -0.63 -9.29
N ARG A 160 8.17 -1.56 -9.46
CA ARG A 160 7.99 -2.37 -10.67
C ARG A 160 6.67 -2.04 -11.34
N LEU A 161 6.69 -1.74 -12.63
CA LEU A 161 5.48 -1.67 -13.45
C LEU A 161 4.96 -3.10 -13.65
N LEU A 162 3.72 -3.36 -13.25
CA LEU A 162 3.05 -4.63 -13.53
C LEU A 162 2.45 -4.59 -14.92
N GLU A 163 1.60 -3.62 -15.20
CA GLU A 163 0.88 -3.53 -16.48
C GLU A 163 0.39 -2.10 -16.79
N GLU A 164 0.30 -1.78 -18.08
CA GLU A 164 -0.42 -0.62 -18.60
C GLU A 164 -1.77 -1.06 -19.16
N PHE A 165 -2.85 -0.34 -18.87
CA PHE A 165 -4.20 -0.76 -19.24
C PHE A 165 -5.14 0.43 -19.48
N HIS A 166 -6.26 0.15 -20.14
CA HIS A 166 -7.36 1.09 -20.37
C HIS A 166 -8.66 0.55 -19.77
N GLY A 167 -9.59 1.45 -19.46
CA GLY A 167 -10.86 1.09 -18.81
C GLY A 167 -10.74 0.88 -17.29
N ASN A 168 -11.70 0.13 -16.73
CA ASN A 168 -11.89 0.01 -15.29
C ASN A 168 -11.57 -1.39 -14.73
N VAL A 169 -11.17 -2.34 -15.56
CA VAL A 169 -10.83 -3.71 -15.15
C VAL A 169 -9.46 -4.09 -15.72
N LEU A 170 -8.66 -4.75 -14.91
CA LEU A 170 -7.36 -5.30 -15.28
C LEU A 170 -7.22 -6.70 -14.68
N GLU A 171 -6.78 -7.67 -15.48
CA GLU A 171 -6.44 -9.02 -15.03
C GLU A 171 -5.08 -9.37 -15.62
N GLY A 172 -4.17 -9.85 -14.79
CA GLY A 172 -2.81 -10.14 -15.21
C GLY A 172 -2.03 -10.97 -14.21
N SER A 173 -0.78 -11.26 -14.55
CA SER A 173 0.14 -11.98 -13.68
C SER A 173 1.57 -11.54 -13.92
N VAL A 174 2.40 -11.65 -12.89
CA VAL A 174 3.82 -11.30 -12.96
C VAL A 174 4.67 -12.43 -12.39
N ALA A 175 5.59 -12.91 -13.22
CA ALA A 175 6.63 -13.87 -12.85
C ALA A 175 7.97 -13.17 -12.59
N GLY A 176 8.93 -13.91 -12.02
CA GLY A 176 10.28 -13.41 -11.77
C GLY A 176 10.34 -12.38 -10.66
N LEU A 177 9.50 -12.53 -9.62
CA LEU A 177 9.71 -11.88 -8.33
C LEU A 177 10.77 -12.67 -7.57
N SER A 178 11.76 -11.99 -7.01
CA SER A 178 12.79 -12.62 -6.17
C SER A 178 12.18 -13.15 -4.87
N ALA A 179 12.82 -14.13 -4.24
CA ALA A 179 12.41 -14.63 -2.94
C ALA A 179 12.35 -13.52 -1.87
N ILE A 180 13.21 -12.50 -1.99
CA ILE A 180 13.24 -11.33 -1.11
C ILE A 180 12.01 -10.43 -1.34
N GLU A 181 11.62 -10.17 -2.59
CA GLU A 181 10.39 -9.43 -2.91
C GLU A 181 9.15 -10.17 -2.39
N LEU A 182 9.08 -11.48 -2.60
CA LEU A 182 7.98 -12.32 -2.12
C LEU A 182 7.90 -12.33 -0.59
N TYR A 183 9.04 -12.35 0.10
CA TYR A 183 9.09 -12.18 1.55
C TYR A 183 8.58 -10.81 2.01
N ARG A 184 8.93 -9.72 1.31
CA ARG A 184 8.43 -8.36 1.62
C ARG A 184 6.91 -8.27 1.45
N ILE A 185 6.38 -8.91 0.40
CA ILE A 185 4.94 -9.01 0.15
C ILE A 185 4.24 -9.81 1.26
N ASP A 186 4.77 -10.98 1.63
CA ASP A 186 4.23 -11.84 2.70
C ASP A 186 4.30 -11.17 4.08
N SER A 187 5.35 -10.39 4.32
CA SER A 187 5.52 -9.57 5.52
C SER A 187 4.57 -8.36 5.57
N GLY A 188 3.88 -8.05 4.48
CA GLY A 188 2.95 -6.93 4.37
C GLY A 188 3.63 -5.58 4.18
N ILE A 189 4.84 -5.54 3.62
CA ILE A 189 5.59 -4.30 3.33
C ILE A 189 5.55 -4.01 1.81
N GLY A 190 4.51 -4.48 1.14
CA GLY A 190 4.20 -4.20 -0.26
C GLY A 190 3.11 -3.14 -0.39
N PHE A 191 3.21 -2.31 -1.44
CA PHE A 191 2.21 -1.33 -1.82
C PHE A 191 1.84 -1.53 -3.29
N LEU A 192 0.58 -1.28 -3.61
CA LEU A 192 0.11 -1.20 -4.99
C LEU A 192 -0.27 0.25 -5.27
N GLU A 193 0.20 0.78 -6.40
CA GLU A 193 -0.09 2.16 -6.82
C GLU A 193 -0.65 2.15 -8.24
N VAL A 194 -1.84 2.72 -8.42
CA VAL A 194 -2.44 2.99 -9.73
C VAL A 194 -2.18 4.45 -10.07
N THR A 195 -1.61 4.69 -11.25
CA THR A 195 -1.41 6.04 -11.79
C THR A 195 -2.11 6.20 -13.13
N ALA A 196 -2.64 7.38 -13.41
CA ALA A 196 -3.08 7.75 -14.75
C ALA A 196 -2.00 8.57 -15.44
N VAL A 197 -1.85 8.36 -16.75
CA VAL A 197 -0.95 9.13 -17.61
C VAL A 197 -1.80 9.82 -18.67
N ASN A 198 -1.81 11.15 -18.64
CA ASN A 198 -2.49 11.98 -19.63
C ASN A 198 -1.51 13.01 -20.19
N LYS A 199 -1.27 13.01 -21.50
CA LYS A 199 -0.34 13.94 -22.19
C LYS A 199 1.02 14.06 -21.47
N ASN A 200 1.62 12.91 -21.12
CA ASN A 200 2.88 12.78 -20.39
C ASN A 200 2.89 13.26 -18.93
N VAL A 201 1.73 13.65 -18.38
CA VAL A 201 1.58 13.96 -16.96
C VAL A 201 1.09 12.72 -16.23
N SER A 202 1.90 12.20 -15.31
CA SER A 202 1.54 11.08 -14.45
C SER A 202 0.91 11.58 -13.15
N THR A 203 -0.29 11.11 -12.85
CA THR A 203 -1.03 11.43 -11.62
C THR A 203 -1.28 10.17 -10.81
N LYS A 204 -1.00 10.24 -9.50
CA LYS A 204 -1.32 9.15 -8.57
C LYS A 204 -2.83 9.14 -8.33
N LEU A 205 -3.46 8.01 -8.64
CA LEU A 205 -4.89 7.82 -8.44
C LEU A 205 -5.14 7.08 -7.15
N LEU A 206 -4.69 5.83 -7.07
CA LEU A 206 -5.00 4.93 -5.96
C LEU A 206 -3.72 4.36 -5.38
N LYS A 207 -3.68 4.19 -4.05
CA LYS A 207 -2.58 3.50 -3.38
C LYS A 207 -3.08 2.80 -2.14
N GLU A 208 -2.55 1.62 -1.86
CA GLU A 208 -2.75 0.96 -0.56
C GLU A 208 -1.62 -0.03 -0.26
N GLN A 209 -1.41 -0.28 1.03
CA GLN A 209 -0.56 -1.35 1.54
C GLN A 209 -1.29 -2.69 1.42
N PHE A 210 -0.58 -3.75 1.01
CA PHE A 210 -1.16 -5.08 0.90
C PHE A 210 -0.25 -6.15 1.50
N LYS A 211 -0.87 -7.29 1.82
CA LYS A 211 -0.21 -8.48 2.32
C LYS A 211 -0.88 -9.71 1.73
N THR A 212 -0.20 -10.41 0.83
CA THR A 212 -0.67 -11.71 0.32
C THR A 212 0.30 -12.80 0.71
N ARG A 213 -0.22 -14.00 0.97
CA ARG A 213 0.61 -15.12 1.44
C ARG A 213 1.38 -15.72 0.28
N ALA A 214 2.68 -15.89 0.46
CA ALA A 214 3.52 -16.65 -0.47
C ALA A 214 3.72 -18.07 0.05
N PRO A 215 3.75 -19.10 -0.83
CA PRO A 215 4.15 -20.45 -0.43
C PRO A 215 5.57 -20.45 0.16
N LEU A 216 5.83 -21.32 1.15
CA LEU A 216 7.15 -21.42 1.79
C LEU A 216 8.27 -21.76 0.79
N SER A 217 7.96 -22.46 -0.30
CA SER A 217 8.89 -22.77 -1.39
C SER A 217 9.37 -21.52 -2.16
N CYS A 218 8.59 -20.44 -2.11
CA CYS A 218 8.88 -19.17 -2.78
C CYS A 218 9.64 -18.19 -1.87
N LEU A 219 9.72 -18.49 -0.58
CA LEU A 219 10.37 -17.64 0.41
C LEU A 219 11.85 -18.01 0.57
N PRO A 220 12.69 -17.09 1.07
CA PRO A 220 14.11 -17.37 1.31
C PRO A 220 14.26 -18.55 2.28
N HIS A 221 14.97 -19.58 1.84
CA HIS A 221 15.22 -20.76 2.65
C HIS A 221 16.40 -20.51 3.59
N TYR A 222 16.15 -20.24 4.87
CA TYR A 222 17.20 -20.16 5.88
C TYR A 222 17.45 -21.56 6.45
N ALA A 223 18.43 -22.29 5.92
CA ALA A 223 18.94 -23.45 6.64
C ALA A 223 19.70 -22.96 7.88
N ASP A 224 19.42 -23.55 9.05
CA ASP A 224 20.00 -23.22 10.37
C ASP A 224 21.55 -23.24 10.43
N ASN A 225 22.23 -23.69 9.37
CA ASN A 225 23.69 -23.74 9.28
C ASN A 225 24.28 -22.96 8.10
N ASP A 226 23.45 -22.29 7.28
CA ASP A 226 23.96 -21.42 6.23
C ASP A 226 24.12 -19.99 6.75
N VAL A 227 25.39 -19.55 6.77
CA VAL A 227 25.82 -18.16 6.97
C VAL A 227 25.32 -17.22 5.84
N ALA A 228 24.36 -17.67 5.03
CA ALA A 228 23.58 -16.79 4.15
C ALA A 228 22.65 -15.85 4.96
N SER A 229 22.42 -16.14 6.24
CA SER A 229 21.61 -15.36 7.18
C SER A 229 22.26 -14.05 7.66
N VAL A 230 23.51 -13.75 7.28
CA VAL A 230 24.20 -12.48 7.62
C VAL A 230 24.51 -11.63 6.37
N MET A 231 24.33 -12.16 5.16
CA MET A 231 24.64 -11.44 3.91
C MET A 231 23.55 -10.45 3.47
N VAL A 232 22.56 -10.18 4.31
CA VAL A 232 21.69 -9.01 4.13
C VAL A 232 22.44 -7.70 4.45
N TYR A 233 23.64 -7.77 5.06
CA TYR A 233 24.43 -6.59 5.41
C TYR A 233 25.92 -6.63 5.01
N SER A 234 26.39 -7.46 4.08
CA SER A 234 27.81 -7.46 3.71
C SER A 234 28.10 -7.71 2.22
N LEU A 235 28.38 -6.61 1.51
CA LEU A 235 29.43 -6.43 0.48
C LEU A 235 29.40 -7.33 -0.76
N HIS A 236 28.36 -7.18 -1.59
CA HIS A 236 28.38 -7.03 -3.06
C HIS A 236 27.14 -7.71 -3.66
N PRO A 237 26.10 -6.93 -4.03
CA PRO A 237 25.00 -7.43 -4.80
C PRO A 237 25.50 -7.86 -6.18
N SER A 238 24.99 -8.97 -6.69
CA SER A 238 25.11 -9.28 -8.12
C SER A 238 24.54 -8.10 -8.92
N SER A 239 25.11 -7.80 -10.09
CA SER A 239 24.80 -6.63 -10.92
C SER A 239 23.32 -6.48 -11.37
N ALA A 240 22.43 -7.35 -10.90
CA ALA A 240 20.98 -7.28 -11.07
C ALA A 240 20.21 -6.66 -9.89
N GLU A 241 20.86 -6.33 -8.76
CA GLU A 241 20.24 -5.72 -7.56
C GLU A 241 20.57 -4.23 -7.38
N ILE A 242 20.84 -3.53 -8.49
CA ILE A 242 21.11 -2.08 -8.48
C ILE A 242 19.77 -1.35 -8.46
N GLU A 243 19.13 -1.24 -7.30
CA GLU A 243 18.02 -0.28 -7.15
C GLU A 243 18.12 0.63 -5.95
N THR A 244 18.93 0.35 -4.92
CA THR A 244 18.99 1.27 -3.78
C THR A 244 20.38 1.30 -3.14
N ALA A 245 21.23 2.25 -3.56
CA ALA A 245 22.53 2.53 -2.92
C ALA A 245 22.38 3.31 -1.60
N SER A 246 21.21 3.29 -0.95
CA SER A 246 20.95 4.08 0.25
C SER A 246 21.46 3.38 1.51
N CYS A 247 21.85 4.19 2.49
CA CYS A 247 22.41 3.74 3.76
C CYS A 247 21.39 3.89 4.87
N PHE A 248 21.28 2.89 5.75
CA PHE A 248 20.49 3.02 6.97
C PHE A 248 21.36 3.43 8.16
N HIS A 249 21.02 4.54 8.81
CA HIS A 249 21.72 5.06 9.99
C HIS A 249 20.73 5.71 10.95
N GLU A 250 20.82 5.41 12.26
CA GLU A 250 20.00 6.02 13.32
C GLU A 250 18.51 6.15 12.97
N THR A 251 17.89 5.04 12.52
CA THR A 251 16.45 4.92 12.16
C THR A 251 16.01 5.63 10.87
N ARG A 252 16.96 6.13 10.07
CA ARG A 252 16.68 6.82 8.82
C ARG A 252 17.53 6.27 7.68
N PHE A 253 16.98 6.30 6.48
CA PHE A 253 17.71 6.05 5.26
C PHE A 253 18.22 7.35 4.64
N TYR A 254 19.42 7.25 4.08
CA TYR A 254 20.17 8.33 3.47
C TYR A 254 20.55 7.92 2.05
N GLU A 255 20.35 8.81 1.08
CA GLU A 255 20.70 8.53 -0.31
C GLU A 255 22.21 8.47 -0.49
N GLU A 256 22.66 7.76 -1.53
CA GLU A 256 24.08 7.68 -1.89
C GLU A 256 24.69 9.07 -2.04
N GLY A 257 25.86 9.28 -1.42
CA GLY A 257 26.59 10.55 -1.47
C GLY A 257 26.08 11.62 -0.51
N THR A 258 24.98 11.40 0.22
CA THR A 258 24.51 12.37 1.22
C THR A 258 25.43 12.41 2.44
N GLN A 259 25.47 13.57 3.11
CA GLN A 259 26.19 13.80 4.37
C GLN A 259 25.24 14.34 5.43
N TRP A 260 25.41 13.94 6.69
CA TRP A 260 24.56 14.36 7.80
C TRP A 260 25.29 14.29 9.15
N THR A 261 24.91 15.14 10.09
CA THR A 261 25.35 15.01 11.49
C THR A 261 24.56 13.90 12.19
N ALA A 262 25.24 13.07 12.99
CA ALA A 262 24.58 12.04 13.78
C ALA A 262 23.67 12.66 14.85
N LYS A 263 22.50 12.04 15.08
CA LYS A 263 21.55 12.45 16.13
C LYS A 263 22.07 12.09 17.51
N SER A 264 22.81 10.99 17.64
CA SER A 264 23.39 10.54 18.91
C SER A 264 24.55 11.43 19.37
N ASP A 265 25.32 11.99 18.44
CA ASP A 265 26.48 12.82 18.75
C ASP A 265 26.64 13.95 17.70
N PRO A 266 26.52 15.24 18.09
CA PRO A 266 26.72 16.36 17.18
C PRO A 266 28.16 16.47 16.64
N CYS A 267 29.11 15.74 17.23
CA CYS A 267 30.50 15.66 16.77
C CYS A 267 30.76 14.59 15.71
N LEU A 268 29.77 13.79 15.32
CA LEU A 268 29.93 12.84 14.24
C LEU A 268 29.29 13.38 12.95
N MET A 269 30.09 13.44 11.89
CA MET A 269 29.63 13.71 10.53
C MET A 269 29.65 12.41 9.74
N CYS A 270 28.47 11.98 9.30
CA CYS A 270 28.28 10.76 8.57
C CYS A 270 28.09 11.03 7.07
N HIS A 271 28.45 10.06 6.25
CA HIS A 271 28.17 10.06 4.82
C HIS A 271 27.76 8.67 4.34
N CYS A 272 26.96 8.64 3.27
CA CYS A 272 26.53 7.39 2.65
C CYS A 272 27.42 7.07 1.44
N PHE A 273 28.03 5.89 1.44
CA PHE A 273 28.84 5.41 0.31
C PHE A 273 28.62 3.92 0.06
N ARG A 274 28.10 3.60 -1.14
CA ARG A 274 27.74 2.27 -1.61
C ARG A 274 26.88 1.49 -0.62
N GLY A 275 25.85 2.15 -0.07
CA GLY A 275 24.93 1.55 0.91
C GLY A 275 25.50 1.37 2.32
N VAL A 276 26.73 1.85 2.59
CA VAL A 276 27.34 1.83 3.93
C VAL A 276 27.44 3.25 4.49
N ALA A 277 26.83 3.46 5.66
CA ALA A 277 27.02 4.71 6.41
C ALA A 277 28.39 4.70 7.10
N LYS A 278 29.18 5.75 6.86
CA LYS A 278 30.48 5.96 7.50
C LYS A 278 30.45 7.28 8.26
N CYS A 279 30.87 7.27 9.52
CA CYS A 279 30.85 8.46 10.38
C CYS A 279 32.25 8.78 10.89
N ASP A 280 32.65 10.03 10.72
CA ASP A 280 33.94 10.56 11.13
C ASP A 280 33.75 11.67 12.16
N ALA A 281 34.69 11.78 13.10
CA ALA A 281 34.67 12.83 14.11
C ALA A 281 34.99 14.20 13.49
N VAL A 282 34.19 15.21 13.81
CA VAL A 282 34.38 16.59 13.36
C VAL A 282 35.53 17.21 14.16
N PRO A 283 36.63 17.62 13.52
CA PRO A 283 37.72 18.30 14.21
C PRO A 283 37.29 19.72 14.60
N CYS A 284 37.45 20.06 15.87
CA CYS A 284 37.22 21.42 16.34
C CYS A 284 38.48 22.28 16.20
N PRO A 285 38.34 23.57 15.84
CA PRO A 285 39.48 24.47 15.76
C PRO A 285 40.13 24.64 17.15
N PRO A 286 41.46 24.80 17.23
CA PRO A 286 42.14 25.09 18.49
C PRO A 286 41.64 26.43 19.03
N MET A 287 41.33 26.47 20.32
CA MET A 287 40.71 27.61 20.98
C MET A 287 41.58 28.10 22.15
N ASN A 288 41.83 29.41 22.21
CA ASN A 288 42.48 30.07 23.35
C ASN A 288 41.47 30.97 24.07
N CYS A 289 40.87 30.48 25.15
CA CYS A 289 39.95 31.28 25.98
C CYS A 289 40.73 32.08 27.03
N PRO A 290 40.31 33.31 27.36
CA PRO A 290 40.82 34.03 28.53
C PRO A 290 40.60 33.20 29.81
N LEU A 291 41.51 33.31 30.77
CA LEU A 291 41.50 32.56 32.06
C LEU A 291 40.18 32.65 32.85
N ASN A 292 39.31 33.62 32.55
CA ASN A 292 38.05 33.87 33.24
C ASN A 292 36.79 33.51 32.43
N ARG A 293 36.92 32.80 31.30
CA ARG A 293 35.76 32.38 30.48
C ARG A 293 35.48 30.89 30.60
N LEU A 294 34.19 30.52 30.57
CA LEU A 294 33.77 29.13 30.65
C LEU A 294 33.84 28.49 29.26
N VAL A 295 34.53 27.37 29.13
CA VAL A 295 34.58 26.59 27.89
C VAL A 295 33.45 25.58 27.91
N LYS A 296 32.46 25.74 27.02
CA LYS A 296 31.35 24.78 26.92
C LYS A 296 30.85 24.65 25.47
N PRO A 297 30.56 23.42 24.99
CA PRO A 297 29.79 23.25 23.76
C PRO A 297 28.36 23.78 23.94
N PRO A 298 27.87 24.67 23.05
CA PRO A 298 26.46 25.02 22.99
C PRO A 298 25.60 23.78 22.82
N ALA A 299 24.36 23.82 23.29
CA ALA A 299 23.42 22.72 23.08
C ALA A 299 23.28 22.42 21.57
N GLY A 300 23.44 21.15 21.19
CA GLY A 300 23.36 20.69 19.80
C GLY A 300 24.57 21.03 18.92
N HIS A 301 25.65 21.59 19.46
CA HIS A 301 26.87 21.90 18.71
C HIS A 301 28.04 21.06 19.20
N CYS A 302 28.87 20.57 18.27
CA CYS A 302 30.07 19.82 18.63
C CYS A 302 31.12 20.68 19.33
N CYS A 303 31.45 21.83 18.72
CA CYS A 303 32.62 22.58 19.14
C CYS A 303 32.35 23.53 20.30
N PRO A 304 33.26 23.60 21.29
CA PRO A 304 33.11 24.48 22.43
C PRO A 304 33.28 25.94 22.03
N ILE A 305 32.62 26.83 22.78
CA ILE A 305 32.82 28.29 22.72
C ILE A 305 33.25 28.84 24.08
N CYS A 306 33.94 29.99 24.08
CA CYS A 306 34.23 30.72 25.32
C CYS A 306 33.02 31.59 25.68
N LEU A 307 32.31 31.23 26.76
CA LEU A 307 31.21 32.00 27.33
C LEU A 307 31.76 33.12 28.22
#